data_AF-A0A432RAS8-F1
#
_entry.id   AF-A0A432RAS8-F1
#
_cell.length_a   1.000
_cell.length_b   1.000
_cell.length_c   1.000
_cell.angle_alpha   90.00
_cell.angle_beta   90.00
_cell.angle_gamma   90.00
#
_symmetry.space_group_name_H-M   'P 1'
#
loop_
_entity.id
_entity.type
_entity.pdbx_description
1 polymer ?
#
loop_
_entity_poly.entity_id
_entity_poly.type
_entity_poly.pdbx_seq_one_letter_code
_entity_poly.pdbx_strand_id
1 'polypeptide(L)'
;MRVSLVGSQEEEDLYNAELKVEYGGRSYTLRVRRLLRRPSAIDYRLEGEYLLIELRDHANNPIATCCIHRGHLDRGCVECPSLALPPRED
;
A
#
# COMPACT_ATOMS: atom_id res chain seq x y z
N MET A 1 14.62 2.74 -2.32
CA MET A 1 13.17 2.52 -2.47
C MET A 1 12.46 3.67 -1.77
N ARG A 2 11.37 4.20 -2.34
CA ARG A 2 10.55 5.23 -1.72
C ARG A 2 9.08 4.86 -1.88
N VAL A 3 8.29 5.05 -0.84
CA VAL A 3 6.82 4.98 -0.93
C VAL A 3 6.26 6.32 -0.49
N SER A 4 5.21 6.79 -1.16
CA SER A 4 4.52 8.04 -0.84
C SER A 4 3.02 7.91 -1.05
N LEU A 5 2.23 8.49 -0.14
CA LEU A 5 0.80 8.72 -0.34
C LEU A 5 0.63 9.86 -1.34
N VAL A 6 0.00 9.57 -2.48
CA VAL A 6 -0.28 10.55 -3.53
C VAL A 6 -1.57 11.29 -3.26
N GLY A 7 -2.59 10.57 -2.78
CA GLY A 7 -3.87 11.15 -2.46
C GLY A 7 -4.83 10.16 -1.82
N SER A 8 -5.96 10.69 -1.36
CA SER A 8 -7.10 9.91 -0.90
C SER A 8 -8.40 10.48 -1.46
N GLN A 9 -9.32 9.58 -1.80
CA GLN A 9 -10.65 9.91 -2.31
C GLN A 9 -11.70 9.19 -1.47
N GLU A 10 -12.80 9.88 -1.17
CA GLU A 10 -13.97 9.29 -0.52
C GLU A 10 -14.94 8.76 -1.61
N GLU A 11 -15.47 7.55 -1.42
CA GLU A 11 -16.38 6.85 -2.33
C GLU A 11 -17.30 5.94 -1.50
N GLU A 12 -18.63 6.16 -1.56
CA GLU A 12 -19.64 5.33 -0.87
C GLU A 12 -19.36 5.10 0.63
N ASP A 13 -19.14 6.18 1.40
CA ASP A 13 -18.81 6.17 2.83
C ASP A 13 -17.48 5.46 3.19
N LEU A 14 -16.68 5.11 2.18
CA LEU A 14 -15.36 4.52 2.33
C LEU A 14 -14.29 5.41 1.71
N TYR A 15 -13.03 5.12 2.03
CA TYR A 15 -11.88 5.84 1.50
C TYR A 15 -11.05 4.94 0.59
N ASN A 16 -10.50 5.54 -0.46
CA ASN A 16 -9.48 4.96 -1.32
C ASN A 16 -8.17 5.74 -1.14
N ALA A 17 -7.05 5.04 -1.14
CA ALA A 17 -5.72 5.61 -1.12
C ALA A 17 -5.00 5.33 -2.44
N GLU A 18 -4.30 6.32 -2.98
CA GLU A 18 -3.34 6.13 -4.05
C GLU A 18 -1.93 6.26 -3.51
N LEU A 19 -1.10 5.26 -3.77
CA LEU A 19 0.28 5.15 -3.32
C LEU A 19 1.20 5.12 -4.53
N LYS A 20 2.33 5.81 -4.43
CA LYS A 20 3.43 5.70 -5.38
C LYS A 20 4.58 4.95 -4.74
N VAL A 21 5.08 3.92 -5.43
CA VAL A 21 6.25 3.14 -5.04
C VAL A 21 7.35 3.33 -6.08
N GLU A 22 8.50 3.83 -5.66
CA GLU A 22 9.69 4.01 -6.49
C GLU A 22 10.76 2.98 -6.11
N TYR A 23 11.09 2.10 -7.05
CA TYR A 23 12.02 0.99 -6.83
C TYR A 23 12.75 0.64 -8.13
N GLY A 24 14.08 0.45 -8.05
CA GLY A 24 14.89 0.03 -9.21
C GLY A 24 14.83 0.99 -10.41
N GLY A 25 14.69 2.29 -10.17
CA GLY A 25 14.51 3.30 -11.24
C GLY A 25 13.13 3.31 -11.89
N ARG A 26 12.19 2.48 -11.43
CA ARG A 26 10.81 2.41 -11.90
C ARG A 26 9.86 3.04 -10.87
N SER A 27 8.72 3.53 -11.35
CA SER A 27 7.63 4.06 -10.53
C SER A 27 6.38 3.22 -10.75
N TYR A 28 5.69 2.89 -9.66
CA TYR A 28 4.47 2.11 -9.63
C TYR A 28 3.39 2.87 -8.88
N THR A 29 2.16 2.81 -9.38
CA THR A 29 0.99 3.36 -8.70
C THR A 29 0.15 2.21 -8.18
N LEU A 30 -0.20 2.25 -6.90
CA LEU A 30 -1.02 1.25 -6.22
C LEU A 30 -2.27 1.93 -5.67
N ARG A 31 -3.42 1.27 -5.77
CA ARG A 31 -4.68 1.77 -5.22
C ARG A 31 -5.16 0.83 -4.13
N VAL A 32 -5.21 1.34 -2.90
CA VAL A 32 -5.82 0.63 -1.76
C VAL A 32 -7.26 1.11 -1.66
N ARG A 33 -8.22 0.20 -1.74
CA ARG A 33 -9.65 0.55 -1.78
C ARG A 33 -10.36 0.18 -0.49
N ARG A 34 -11.53 0.78 -0.28
CA ARG A 34 -12.50 0.39 0.77
C ARG A 34 -11.95 0.51 2.20
N LEU A 35 -11.20 1.57 2.47
CA LEU A 35 -10.70 1.90 3.81
C LEU A 35 -11.82 2.53 4.66
N LEU A 36 -11.94 2.11 5.90
CA LEU A 36 -12.95 2.64 6.84
C LEU A 36 -12.64 4.06 7.34
N ARG A 37 -11.40 4.52 7.15
CA ARG A 37 -10.92 5.82 7.61
C ARG A 37 -10.05 6.47 6.56
N ARG A 38 -10.00 7.80 6.58
CA ARG A 38 -9.16 8.58 5.67
C ARG A 38 -7.68 8.37 6.00
N PRO A 39 -6.85 7.92 5.04
CA PRO A 39 -5.41 7.84 5.23
C PRO A 39 -4.79 9.23 5.14
N SER A 40 -3.87 9.53 6.06
CA SER A 40 -3.15 10.80 6.12
C SER A 40 -1.63 10.63 6.14
N ALA A 41 -1.15 9.46 6.56
CA ALA A 41 0.26 9.16 6.64
C ALA A 41 0.52 7.71 6.22
N ILE A 42 1.78 7.43 5.90
CA ILE A 42 2.24 6.09 5.57
C ILE A 42 3.55 5.79 6.26
N ASP A 43 3.73 4.53 6.65
CA ASP A 43 5.01 3.95 6.99
C ASP A 43 5.29 2.80 6.04
N TYR A 44 6.57 2.54 5.77
CA TYR A 44 6.95 1.39 4.98
C TYR A 44 8.31 0.85 5.38
N ARG A 45 8.47 -0.46 5.22
CA ARG A 45 9.72 -1.16 5.48
C ARG A 45 9.87 -2.38 4.58
N LEU A 46 11.11 -2.76 4.31
CA LEU A 46 11.42 -4.03 3.68
C LEU A 46 11.72 -5.06 4.77
N GLU A 47 10.95 -6.14 4.81
CA GLU A 47 11.19 -7.30 5.65
C GLU A 47 11.47 -8.51 4.75
N GLY A 48 12.74 -8.88 4.64
CA GLY A 48 13.18 -9.92 3.71
C GLY A 48 12.81 -9.58 2.26
N GLU A 49 12.00 -10.43 1.64
CA GLU A 49 11.52 -10.26 0.27
C GLU A 49 10.21 -9.46 0.16
N TYR A 50 9.69 -8.90 1.26
CA TYR A 50 8.41 -8.20 1.26
C TYR A 50 8.56 -6.72 1.60
N LEU A 51 7.92 -5.88 0.79
CA LEU A 51 7.64 -4.49 1.09
C LEU A 51 6.32 -4.43 1.87
N LEU A 52 6.41 -4.04 3.14
CA LEU A 52 5.27 -3.73 3.99
C LEU A 52 4.99 -2.24 3.95
N ILE A 53 3.74 -1.87 3.70
CA ILE A 53 3.26 -0.48 3.66
C ILE A 53 2.08 -0.38 4.61
N GLU A 54 2.22 0.39 5.68
CA GLU A 54 1.17 0.66 6.65
C GLU A 54 0.56 2.04 6.40
N LEU A 55 -0.76 2.09 6.26
CA LEU A 55 -1.53 3.32 6.14
C LEU A 55 -2.02 3.74 7.53
N ARG A 56 -1.89 5.03 7.84
CA ARG A 56 -2.33 5.60 9.13
C ARG A 56 -3.32 6.75 8.94
N ASP A 57 -4.18 6.95 9.92
CA ASP A 57 -5.09 8.08 10.01
C ASP A 57 -4.43 9.32 10.65
N HIS A 58 -5.17 10.42 10.72
CA HIS A 58 -4.68 11.69 11.30
C HIS A 58 -4.32 11.59 12.79
N ALA A 59 -4.85 10.60 13.50
CA ALA A 59 -4.53 10.30 14.88
C ALA A 59 -3.39 9.27 15.00
N ASN A 60 -2.69 8.98 13.90
CA ASN A 60 -1.58 8.02 13.79
C ASN A 60 -1.97 6.56 14.06
N ASN A 61 -3.27 6.23 14.01
CA ASN A 61 -3.73 4.85 14.16
C ASN A 61 -3.59 4.08 12.84
N PRO A 62 -3.21 2.79 12.89
CA PRO A 62 -3.15 1.96 11.69
C PRO A 62 -4.54 1.73 11.11
N ILE A 63 -4.67 1.88 9.79
CA ILE A 63 -5.90 1.67 9.02
C ILE A 63 -5.80 0.35 8.24
N ALA A 64 -4.70 0.14 7.53
CA ALA A 64 -4.49 -1.02 6.68
C ALA A 64 -2.99 -1.26 6.44
N THR A 65 -2.64 -2.51 6.19
CA THR A 65 -1.28 -2.91 5.82
C THR A 65 -1.32 -3.63 4.47
N CYS A 66 -0.54 -3.13 3.52
CA CYS A 66 -0.30 -3.77 2.24
C CYS A 66 1.04 -4.49 2.28
N CYS A 67 1.09 -5.71 1.73
CA CYS A 67 2.28 -6.52 1.63
C CYS A 67 2.55 -6.82 0.15
N ILE A 68 3.76 -6.51 -0.31
CA ILE A 68 4.15 -6.65 -1.72
C ILE A 68 5.45 -7.44 -1.78
N HIS A 69 5.42 -8.64 -2.34
CA HIS A 69 6.66 -9.37 -2.61
C HIS A 69 7.53 -8.59 -3.62
N ARG A 70 8.81 -8.36 -3.31
CA ARG A 70 9.78 -7.57 -4.08
C ARG A 70 9.90 -8.07 -5.52
N GLY A 71 9.79 -9.38 -5.72
CA GLY A 71 9.73 -9.98 -7.06
C GLY A 71 8.66 -9.39 -7.99
N HIS A 72 7.55 -8.85 -7.48
CA HIS A 72 6.57 -8.12 -8.30
C HIS A 72 7.13 -6.77 -8.79
N LEU A 73 7.89 -6.07 -7.96
CA LEU A 73 8.56 -4.82 -8.31
C LEU A 73 9.76 -5.06 -9.24
N ASP A 74 10.49 -6.16 -9.08
CA ASP A 74 11.59 -6.53 -9.97
C ASP A 74 11.06 -6.85 -11.38
N ARG A 75 9.98 -7.64 -11.46
CA ARG A 75 9.34 -8.05 -12.73
C ARG A 75 8.44 -6.97 -13.33
N GLY A 76 8.06 -5.96 -12.56
CA GLY A 76 7.15 -4.90 -13.00
C GLY A 76 5.69 -5.33 -13.15
N CYS A 77 5.25 -6.35 -12.39
CA CYS A 77 3.90 -6.94 -12.49
C CYS A 77 2.98 -6.57 -11.31
N VAL A 78 3.01 -5.31 -10.87
CA VAL A 78 2.20 -4.79 -9.74
C VAL A 78 0.68 -4.77 -10.00
N GLU A 79 0.22 -5.07 -11.21
CA GLU A 79 -1.21 -5.29 -11.51
C GLU A 79 -1.61 -6.76 -11.42
N CYS A 80 -0.68 -7.64 -11.00
CA CYS A 80 -0.96 -9.07 -10.89
C CYS A 80 -1.96 -9.33 -9.74
N PRO A 81 -3.04 -10.11 -9.98
CA PRO A 81 -4.02 -10.48 -8.94
C PRO A 81 -3.41 -11.31 -7.80
N SER A 82 -2.13 -11.69 -7.91
CA SER A 82 -1.35 -12.38 -6.86
C SER A 82 -0.80 -11.45 -5.78
N LEU A 83 -1.13 -10.15 -5.78
CA LEU A 83 -0.97 -9.25 -4.63
C LEU A 83 -1.91 -9.71 -3.51
N ALA A 84 -1.54 -10.82 -2.88
CA ALA A 84 -2.32 -11.49 -1.87
C ALA A 84 -2.43 -10.58 -0.65
N LEU A 85 -3.67 -10.35 -0.21
CA LEU A 85 -3.93 -9.90 1.14
C LEU A 85 -3.24 -10.88 2.11
N PRO A 86 -2.52 -10.38 3.13
CA PRO A 86 -1.93 -11.26 4.13
C PRO A 86 -3.03 -12.16 4.74
N PRO A 87 -2.73 -13.43 5.07
CA PRO A 87 -3.68 -14.28 5.76
C PRO A 87 -4.10 -13.59 7.06
N ARG A 88 -5.40 -13.49 7.30
CA ARG A 88 -5.92 -13.04 8.59
C ARG A 88 -5.53 -14.10 9.63
N GLU A 89 -4.92 -13.67 10.72
CA GLU A 89 -4.81 -14.51 11.92
C GLU A 89 -6.25 -14.70 12.47
N ASP A 90 -6.65 -15.96 12.63
CA ASP A 90 -7.89 -16.39 13.31
C ASP A 90 -7.78 -16.16 14.83
#